data_AF-A0A7X6U9J0-F1
#
_entry.id   AF-A0A7X6U9J0-F1
#
_cell.length_a   1.000
_cell.length_b   1.000
_cell.length_c   1.000
_cell.angle_alpha   90.00
_cell.angle_beta   90.00
_cell.angle_gamma   90.00
#
_symmetry.space_group_name_H-M   'P 1'
#
loop_
_entity.id
_entity.type
_entity.pdbx_description
1 polymer ?
#
loop_
_entity_poly.entity_id
_entity_poly.type
_entity_poly.pdbx_seq_one_letter_code
_entity_poly.pdbx_strand_id
1 'polypeptide(L)'
;MNWSSQINRFQPLSADDVPLFAPPREMDQAVATYNKAIDLLAQDSLDIARIALRKLAASYPLFPQPAFLLGCCLALSGQYREAVDWVEQAMLAGLPEDMDMDARQCLASLKKKTAAAPEQTGTEKPVASLPIQSANILEKTGRRGKVKMASEREKRDVLRRGEFPEEEETFVVDKRSPAEWLRLALPVVAGVLVLATLVVAAIRWLPESKLFQRPESDAVRLAWLLDQLGDLSADQETAASLLQAYHQQFDGEPAAVTPTLTPEATTTAAPTPLPSPSPQPTATPQPTATSSPTPEPTPTVDPAVAALELAAETTALASQALAEEDLAQAGIALVKARDLLAGLPDDTRSIAVTLPAGEQRAEVDRLLDAIAVSAARALRLLAEPEFAAGDYEAALEYYLPAYEIYPEAYGGGVAYYVGRCYQLLGQKETAKPYFEFVIARFSGRDIARSAAYRLSEMGD
;
A
#
# COMPACT_ATOMS: atom_id res chain seq x y z
N MET A 1 -18.64 34.32 23.65
CA MET A 1 -18.02 32.98 23.64
C MET A 1 -16.67 33.07 22.95
N ASN A 2 -15.61 32.57 23.57
CA ASN A 2 -14.28 32.46 22.96
C ASN A 2 -14.12 31.04 22.42
N TRP A 3 -14.29 30.86 21.11
CA TRP A 3 -14.29 29.55 20.46
C TRP A 3 -12.92 28.85 20.56
N SER A 4 -11.83 29.60 20.46
CA SER A 4 -10.47 29.05 20.62
C SER A 4 -10.26 28.48 22.02
N SER A 5 -10.77 29.17 23.05
CA SER A 5 -10.72 28.65 24.43
C SER A 5 -11.55 27.38 24.59
N GLN A 6 -12.68 27.25 23.88
CA GLN A 6 -13.51 26.04 23.93
C GLN A 6 -12.84 24.87 23.25
N ILE A 7 -12.23 25.08 22.07
CA ILE A 7 -11.49 24.05 21.33
C ILE A 7 -10.35 23.47 22.18
N ASN A 8 -9.63 24.32 22.91
CA ASN A 8 -8.52 23.88 23.76
C ASN A 8 -8.93 23.08 25.01
N ARG A 9 -10.23 22.95 25.31
CA ARG A 9 -10.73 22.11 26.41
C ARG A 9 -10.88 20.64 26.01
N PHE A 10 -10.94 20.34 24.71
CA PHE A 10 -11.04 18.97 24.22
C PHE A 10 -9.71 18.24 24.43
N GLN A 11 -9.80 17.03 24.98
CA GLN A 11 -8.65 16.17 25.27
C GLN A 11 -8.70 14.90 24.42
N PRO A 12 -7.54 14.26 24.17
CA PRO A 12 -7.49 12.92 23.60
C PRO A 12 -8.28 11.91 24.45
N LEU A 13 -8.92 10.95 23.80
CA LEU A 13 -9.75 9.92 24.43
C LEU A 13 -9.10 8.53 24.26
N SER A 14 -9.37 7.61 25.20
CA SER A 14 -9.19 6.17 25.00
C SER A 14 -10.47 5.54 24.47
N ALA A 15 -10.37 4.40 23.78
CA ALA A 15 -11.54 3.64 23.33
C ALA A 15 -12.40 3.14 24.51
N ASP A 16 -11.79 2.93 25.67
CA ASP A 16 -12.48 2.54 26.92
C ASP A 16 -13.27 3.70 27.55
N ASP A 17 -12.97 4.95 27.20
CA ASP A 17 -13.59 6.15 27.78
C ASP A 17 -14.87 6.56 27.06
N VAL A 18 -15.22 5.89 25.95
CA VAL A 18 -16.35 6.25 25.10
C VAL A 18 -17.38 5.11 25.09
N PRO A 19 -18.68 5.40 25.19
CA PRO A 19 -19.72 4.39 25.02
C PRO A 19 -19.58 3.63 23.70
N LEU A 20 -20.01 2.37 23.66
CA LEU A 20 -20.00 1.55 22.46
C LEU A 20 -20.84 2.21 21.35
N PHE A 21 -20.20 2.70 20.29
CA PHE A 21 -20.85 3.32 19.12
C PHE A 21 -20.59 2.58 17.81
N ALA A 22 -19.63 1.66 17.79
CA ALA A 22 -19.22 0.86 16.63
C ALA A 22 -18.57 -0.45 17.11
N PRO A 23 -18.26 -1.42 16.22
CA PRO A 23 -17.45 -2.59 16.57
C PRO A 23 -16.08 -2.18 17.16
N PRO A 24 -15.48 -2.97 18.08
CA PRO A 24 -14.26 -2.56 18.81
C PRO A 24 -13.10 -2.09 17.92
N ARG A 25 -12.85 -2.80 16.81
CA ARG A 25 -11.78 -2.43 15.85
C ARG A 25 -12.03 -1.07 15.18
N GLU A 26 -13.28 -0.74 14.92
CA GLU A 26 -13.66 0.54 14.30
C GLU A 26 -13.65 1.68 15.33
N MET A 27 -14.01 1.40 16.58
CA MET A 27 -13.89 2.37 17.67
C MET A 27 -12.44 2.81 17.86
N ASP A 28 -11.49 1.87 17.89
CA ASP A 28 -10.06 2.19 18.02
C ASP A 28 -9.59 3.14 16.89
N GLN A 29 -10.02 2.86 15.66
CA GLN A 29 -9.68 3.69 14.50
C GLN A 29 -10.34 5.08 14.55
N ALA A 30 -11.61 5.13 14.95
CA ALA A 30 -12.38 6.37 15.08
C ALA A 30 -11.78 7.28 16.18
N VAL A 31 -11.44 6.70 17.34
CA VAL A 31 -10.79 7.41 18.45
C VAL A 31 -9.38 7.87 18.06
N ALA A 32 -8.60 7.03 17.39
CA ALA A 32 -7.28 7.44 16.88
C ALA A 32 -7.38 8.62 15.88
N THR A 33 -8.41 8.62 15.03
CA THR A 33 -8.66 9.71 14.08
C THR A 33 -9.07 11.00 14.79
N TYR A 34 -9.90 10.90 15.82
CA TYR A 34 -10.28 12.01 16.69
C TYR A 34 -9.06 12.61 17.41
N ASN A 35 -8.22 11.79 18.03
CA ASN A 35 -7.02 12.24 18.73
C ASN A 35 -6.04 12.95 17.78
N LYS A 36 -5.87 12.40 16.58
CA LYS A 36 -5.07 13.04 15.52
C LYS A 36 -5.64 14.41 15.12
N ALA A 37 -6.96 14.57 15.09
CA ALA A 37 -7.58 15.87 14.80
C ALA A 37 -7.30 16.91 15.90
N ILE A 38 -7.25 16.50 17.17
CA ILE A 38 -6.84 17.37 18.28
C ILE A 38 -5.38 17.82 18.11
N ASP A 39 -4.48 16.90 17.77
CA ASP A 39 -3.06 17.23 17.53
C ASP A 39 -2.90 18.24 16.38
N LEU A 40 -3.70 18.09 15.32
CA LEU A 40 -3.72 19.02 14.20
C LEU A 40 -4.24 20.41 14.59
N LEU A 41 -5.24 20.49 15.48
CA LEU A 41 -5.74 21.76 16.01
C LEU A 41 -4.68 22.47 16.87
N ALA A 42 -3.90 21.73 17.65
CA ALA A 42 -2.77 22.28 18.40
C ALA A 42 -1.65 22.83 17.50
N GLN A 43 -1.52 22.29 16.27
CA GLN A 43 -0.56 22.72 15.25
C GLN A 43 -1.10 23.80 14.30
N ASP A 44 -2.19 24.50 14.68
CA ASP A 44 -2.86 25.55 13.89
C ASP A 44 -3.34 25.08 12.49
N SER A 45 -3.59 23.78 12.33
CA SER A 45 -4.06 23.16 11.09
C SER A 45 -5.58 22.98 11.08
N LEU A 46 -6.32 24.07 11.30
CA LEU A 46 -7.78 24.09 11.50
C LEU A 46 -8.56 23.44 10.35
N ASP A 47 -8.19 23.69 9.10
CA ASP A 47 -8.94 23.20 7.93
C ASP A 47 -8.83 21.67 7.77
N ILE A 48 -7.64 21.10 8.02
CA ILE A 48 -7.43 19.65 7.94
C ILE A 48 -8.19 18.95 9.08
N ALA A 49 -8.12 19.50 10.29
CA ALA A 49 -8.88 18.99 11.43
C ALA A 49 -10.38 19.01 11.17
N ARG A 50 -10.92 20.10 10.59
CA ARG A 50 -12.35 20.20 10.23
C ARG A 50 -12.78 19.13 9.22
N ILE A 51 -11.97 18.84 8.21
CA ILE A 51 -12.29 17.78 7.23
C ILE A 51 -12.35 16.41 7.92
N ALA A 52 -11.34 16.10 8.74
CA ALA A 52 -11.28 14.84 9.48
C ALA A 52 -12.48 14.69 10.44
N LEU A 53 -12.77 15.74 11.22
CA LEU A 53 -13.88 15.76 12.17
C LEU A 53 -15.25 15.67 11.47
N ARG A 54 -15.43 16.32 10.32
CA ARG A 54 -16.67 16.22 9.53
C ARG A 54 -16.90 14.80 9.01
N LYS A 55 -15.88 14.16 8.45
CA LYS A 55 -15.98 12.75 8.03
C LYS A 55 -16.33 11.87 9.23
N LEU A 56 -15.64 12.08 10.36
CA LEU A 56 -15.82 11.28 11.57
C LEU A 56 -17.23 11.43 12.16
N ALA A 57 -17.72 12.66 12.31
CA ALA A 57 -19.05 12.96 12.83
C ALA A 57 -20.19 12.47 11.92
N ALA A 58 -19.98 12.44 10.60
CA ALA A 58 -20.95 11.88 9.65
C ALA A 58 -20.96 10.35 9.67
N SER A 59 -19.78 9.72 9.80
CA SER A 59 -19.64 8.26 9.76
C SER A 59 -20.07 7.60 11.07
N TYR A 60 -19.87 8.29 12.20
CA TYR A 60 -20.22 7.78 13.53
C TYR A 60 -21.10 8.79 14.30
N PRO A 61 -22.40 8.90 13.98
CA PRO A 61 -23.29 9.87 14.63
C PRO A 61 -23.45 9.64 16.14
N LEU A 62 -23.26 8.40 16.62
CA LEU A 62 -23.29 8.03 18.04
C LEU A 62 -21.97 8.33 18.78
N PHE A 63 -20.96 8.87 18.10
CA PHE A 63 -19.74 9.41 18.69
C PHE A 63 -19.85 10.95 18.73
N PRO A 64 -20.37 11.54 19.83
CA PRO A 64 -20.80 12.94 19.84
C PRO A 64 -19.66 13.98 19.92
N GLN A 65 -18.52 13.63 20.50
CA GLN A 65 -17.39 14.55 20.73
C GLN A 65 -16.81 15.13 19.43
N PRO A 66 -16.61 14.37 18.34
CA PRO A 66 -16.23 14.90 17.03
C PRO A 66 -17.20 15.95 16.47
N ALA A 67 -18.51 15.71 16.58
CA ALA A 67 -19.53 16.63 16.08
C ALA A 67 -19.51 17.95 16.87
N PHE A 68 -19.36 17.88 18.20
CA PHE A 68 -19.26 19.07 19.04
C PHE A 68 -18.00 19.88 18.75
N LEU A 69 -16.84 19.21 18.62
CA LEU A 69 -15.56 19.85 18.29
C LEU A 69 -15.61 20.50 16.89
N LEU A 70 -16.21 19.83 15.91
CA LEU A 70 -16.44 20.38 14.58
C LEU A 70 -17.28 21.65 14.63
N GLY A 71 -18.38 21.64 15.39
CA GLY A 71 -19.23 22.81 15.58
C GLY A 71 -18.46 24.01 16.15
N CYS A 72 -17.58 23.77 17.12
CA CYS A 72 -16.70 24.81 17.69
C CYS A 72 -15.70 25.35 16.65
N CYS A 73 -15.12 24.48 15.82
CA CYS A 73 -14.22 24.86 14.74
C CYS A 73 -14.92 25.69 13.66
N LEU A 74 -16.14 25.30 13.27
CA LEU A 74 -16.98 26.06 12.32
C LEU A 74 -17.35 27.45 12.86
N ALA A 75 -17.66 27.52 14.15
CA ALA A 75 -17.94 28.77 14.85
C ALA A 75 -16.75 29.73 14.83
N LEU A 76 -15.52 29.20 14.99
CA LEU A 76 -14.29 29.97 14.91
C LEU A 76 -14.08 30.57 13.50
N SER A 77 -14.43 29.82 12.45
CA SER A 77 -14.37 30.28 11.05
C SER A 77 -15.56 31.15 10.62
N GLY A 78 -16.48 31.47 11.53
CA GLY A 78 -17.66 32.31 11.24
C GLY A 78 -18.82 31.59 10.55
N GLN A 79 -18.76 30.27 10.38
CA GLN A 79 -19.81 29.47 9.74
C GLN A 79 -20.87 29.06 10.76
N TYR A 80 -21.58 30.04 11.32
CA TYR A 80 -22.44 29.83 12.48
C TYR A 80 -23.65 28.94 12.21
N ARG A 81 -24.20 28.94 10.98
CA ARG A 81 -25.38 28.13 10.63
C ARG A 81 -25.05 26.65 10.64
N GLU A 82 -24.02 26.25 9.91
CA GLU A 82 -23.55 24.86 9.91
C GLU A 82 -23.07 24.43 11.30
N ALA A 83 -22.44 25.35 12.07
CA ALA A 83 -22.03 25.06 13.44
C ALA A 83 -23.21 24.70 14.36
N VAL A 84 -24.39 25.31 14.18
CA VAL A 84 -25.59 24.97 14.97
C VAL A 84 -25.99 23.52 14.75
N ASP A 85 -26.07 23.09 13.48
CA ASP A 85 -26.54 21.75 13.12
C ASP A 85 -25.65 20.66 13.75
N TRP A 86 -24.33 20.84 13.70
CA TRP A 86 -23.38 19.88 14.29
C TRP A 86 -23.41 19.86 15.82
N VAL A 87 -23.59 21.01 16.47
CA VAL A 87 -23.71 21.06 17.94
C VAL A 87 -25.02 20.42 18.40
N GLU A 88 -26.12 20.63 17.68
CA GLU A 88 -27.40 19.99 17.98
C GLU A 88 -27.32 18.47 17.79
N GLN A 89 -26.68 18.00 16.72
CA GLN A 89 -26.43 16.57 16.51
C GLN A 89 -25.62 15.96 17.66
N ALA A 90 -24.55 16.62 18.11
CA ALA A 90 -23.73 16.14 19.22
C ALA A 90 -24.54 16.01 20.52
N MET A 91 -25.40 16.99 20.81
CA MET A 91 -26.28 16.95 21.98
C MET A 91 -27.31 15.83 21.89
N LEU A 92 -27.89 15.58 20.71
CA LEU A 92 -28.84 14.48 20.49
C LEU A 92 -28.20 13.10 20.69
N ALA A 93 -26.93 12.96 20.34
CA ALA A 93 -26.17 11.72 20.50
C ALA A 93 -25.71 11.45 21.95
N GLY A 94 -25.82 12.44 22.86
CA GLY A 94 -25.57 12.27 24.29
C GLY A 94 -24.12 12.55 24.69
N LEU A 95 -23.80 13.81 24.95
CA LEU A 95 -22.48 14.24 25.44
C LEU A 95 -22.31 13.95 26.94
N PRO A 96 -21.06 13.74 27.42
CA PRO A 96 -20.73 13.77 28.84
C PRO A 96 -21.22 15.06 29.53
N GLU A 97 -21.57 15.03 30.82
CA GLU A 97 -22.20 16.15 31.54
C GLU A 97 -21.40 17.47 31.46
N ASP A 98 -20.07 17.39 31.52
CA ASP A 98 -19.18 18.53 31.41
C ASP A 98 -19.20 19.16 30.00
N MET A 99 -19.26 18.32 28.96
CA MET A 99 -19.37 18.76 27.56
C MET A 99 -20.79 19.19 27.17
N ASP A 100 -21.85 18.61 27.73
CA ASP A 100 -23.24 18.98 27.44
C ASP A 100 -23.53 20.41 27.88
N MET A 101 -23.03 20.79 29.06
CA MET A 101 -23.14 22.17 29.56
C MET A 101 -22.43 23.18 28.66
N ASP A 102 -21.22 22.85 28.21
CA ASP A 102 -20.48 23.67 27.26
C ASP A 102 -21.21 23.76 25.91
N ALA A 103 -21.75 22.65 25.41
CA ALA A 103 -22.49 22.58 24.15
C ALA A 103 -23.75 23.46 24.17
N ARG A 104 -24.52 23.47 25.28
CA ARG A 104 -25.67 24.36 25.46
C ARG A 104 -25.27 25.84 25.40
N GLN A 105 -24.16 26.21 26.04
CA GLN A 105 -23.65 27.59 26.02
C GLN A 105 -23.15 28.00 24.63
N CYS A 106 -22.46 27.08 23.94
CA CYS A 106 -22.07 27.25 22.54
C CYS A 106 -23.28 27.46 21.64
N LEU A 107 -24.30 26.60 21.75
CA LEU A 107 -25.51 26.66 20.94
C LEU A 107 -26.28 27.97 21.14
N ALA A 108 -26.44 28.43 22.39
CA ALA A 108 -27.08 29.70 22.69
C ALA A 108 -26.33 30.90 22.06
N SER A 109 -24.99 30.86 22.11
CA SER A 109 -24.13 31.88 21.50
C SER A 109 -24.18 31.86 19.96
N LEU A 110 -24.26 30.66 19.37
CA LEU A 110 -24.38 30.46 17.92
C LEU A 110 -25.74 30.96 17.42
N LYS A 111 -26.85 30.55 18.05
CA LYS A 111 -28.20 30.98 17.69
C LYS A 111 -28.36 32.50 17.71
N LYS A 112 -27.78 33.16 18.71
CA LYS A 112 -27.74 34.64 18.79
C LYS A 112 -26.97 35.27 17.63
N LYS A 113 -25.88 34.66 17.17
CA LYS A 113 -25.06 35.14 16.04
C LYS A 113 -25.73 34.89 14.68
N THR A 114 -26.42 33.76 14.49
CA THR A 114 -27.22 33.49 13.29
C THR A 114 -28.43 34.42 13.20
N ALA A 115 -29.10 34.71 14.32
CA ALA A 115 -30.24 35.64 14.34
C ALA A 115 -29.86 37.11 14.06
N ALA A 116 -28.59 37.47 14.22
CA ALA A 116 -28.07 38.82 13.97
C ALA A 116 -27.53 39.00 12.53
N ALA A 117 -27.53 37.95 11.70
CA ALA A 117 -27.08 38.01 10.31
C ALA A 117 -28.31 38.11 9.37
N PRO A 118 -28.41 39.13 8.48
CA PRO A 118 -29.54 39.26 7.58
C PRO A 118 -29.58 38.11 6.55
N GLU A 119 -30.77 37.53 6.38
CA GLU A 119 -31.08 36.46 5.43
C GLU A 119 -30.69 36.85 4.00
N GLN A 120 -29.76 36.12 3.39
CA GLN A 120 -29.67 36.04 1.94
C GLN A 120 -30.47 34.83 1.48
N THR A 121 -31.73 35.09 1.09
CA THR A 121 -32.56 34.20 0.30
C THR A 121 -32.06 34.20 -1.14
N GLY A 122 -31.37 33.13 -1.54
CA GLY A 122 -30.99 32.88 -2.93
C GLY A 122 -32.00 31.97 -3.61
N THR A 123 -32.96 32.56 -4.33
CA THR A 123 -33.78 31.91 -5.36
C THR A 123 -32.95 31.49 -6.58
N GLU A 124 -33.37 30.41 -7.21
CA GLU A 124 -32.76 29.74 -8.37
C GLU A 124 -32.68 30.58 -9.68
N LYS A 125 -31.62 30.27 -10.46
CA LYS A 125 -31.41 30.33 -11.94
C LYS A 125 -31.20 31.71 -12.65
N PRO A 126 -30.59 31.73 -13.88
CA PRO A 126 -29.46 30.95 -14.41
C PRO A 126 -28.38 31.82 -15.13
N VAL A 127 -27.28 31.14 -15.50
CA VAL A 127 -26.13 31.49 -16.36
C VAL A 127 -26.20 32.77 -17.21
N ALA A 128 -25.23 33.67 -17.04
CA ALA A 128 -24.71 34.55 -18.10
C ALA A 128 -23.23 34.92 -17.85
N SER A 129 -22.48 34.98 -18.95
CA SER A 129 -21.05 35.17 -19.18
C SER A 129 -20.39 36.45 -18.61
N LEU A 130 -19.12 36.31 -18.18
CA LEU A 130 -17.92 37.21 -18.21
C LEU A 130 -18.11 38.75 -18.39
N PRO A 131 -17.26 39.64 -17.82
CA PRO A 131 -15.81 39.42 -17.61
C PRO A 131 -15.22 39.98 -16.30
N ILE A 132 -13.94 39.61 -16.10
CA ILE A 132 -13.00 40.11 -15.10
C ILE A 132 -12.87 41.63 -15.19
N GLN A 133 -13.06 42.33 -14.07
CA GLN A 133 -12.45 43.64 -13.82
C GLN A 133 -11.75 43.64 -12.47
N SER A 134 -10.42 43.71 -12.57
CA SER A 134 -9.49 44.10 -11.52
C SER A 134 -9.79 45.52 -11.04
N ALA A 135 -9.87 45.73 -9.72
CA ALA A 135 -9.08 46.75 -9.02
C ALA A 135 -9.48 46.86 -7.53
N ASN A 136 -8.43 46.85 -6.71
CA ASN A 136 -8.32 47.54 -5.43
C ASN A 136 -9.18 47.04 -4.26
N ILE A 137 -8.54 46.29 -3.36
CA ILE A 137 -8.14 46.77 -2.03
C ILE A 137 -6.99 45.86 -1.57
N LEU A 138 -5.76 46.34 -1.73
CA LEU A 138 -4.57 45.74 -1.13
C LEU A 138 -4.15 46.66 0.01
N GLU A 139 -4.76 46.46 1.19
CA GLU A 139 -4.24 47.08 2.41
C GLU A 139 -3.04 46.26 2.90
N LYS A 140 -1.91 46.95 2.81
CA LYS A 140 -0.57 46.54 3.21
C LYS A 140 -0.51 46.37 4.72
N THR A 141 -0.40 45.14 5.22
CA THR A 141 0.04 44.88 6.59
C THR A 141 1.29 44.00 6.63
N GLY A 142 2.34 44.59 7.19
CA GLY A 142 3.39 43.98 8.01
C GLY A 142 4.00 42.65 7.60
N ARG A 143 5.23 42.72 7.05
CA ARG A 143 6.34 41.76 7.20
C ARG A 143 5.97 40.43 7.87
N ARG A 144 5.73 39.38 7.08
CA ARG A 144 5.84 38.00 7.55
C ARG A 144 7.22 37.45 7.24
N GLY A 145 7.90 36.98 8.28
CA GLY A 145 9.11 36.16 8.18
C GLY A 145 8.84 34.95 7.28
N LYS A 146 9.90 34.47 6.62
CA LYS A 146 9.89 33.41 5.62
C LYS A 146 8.88 32.30 5.96
N VAL A 147 7.67 32.43 5.43
CA VAL A 147 6.68 31.36 5.40
C VAL A 147 7.28 30.33 4.47
N LYS A 148 7.58 29.14 5.02
CA LYS A 148 7.92 27.98 4.21
C LYS A 148 6.65 27.66 3.45
N MET A 149 6.57 28.17 2.23
CA MET A 149 5.47 27.86 1.31
C MET A 149 5.35 26.34 1.28
N ALA A 150 4.13 25.83 1.46
CA ALA A 150 3.81 24.43 1.21
C ALA A 150 4.50 24.03 -0.08
N SER A 151 5.27 22.94 -0.05
CA SER A 151 6.10 22.58 -1.20
C SER A 151 5.20 22.46 -2.44
N GLU A 152 5.76 22.65 -3.63
CA GLU A 152 5.01 22.42 -4.88
C GLU A 152 4.38 21.02 -4.94
N ARG A 153 4.81 20.08 -4.08
CA ARG A 153 4.20 18.77 -3.89
C ARG A 153 2.94 18.83 -3.02
N GLU A 154 2.98 19.53 -1.87
CA GLU A 154 1.81 19.70 -0.99
C GLU A 154 0.69 20.50 -1.66
N LYS A 155 1.04 21.55 -2.42
CA LYS A 155 0.05 22.32 -3.19
C LYS A 155 -0.63 21.47 -4.26
N ARG A 156 0.15 20.62 -4.96
CA ARG A 156 -0.39 19.67 -5.93
C ARG A 156 -1.24 18.59 -5.27
N ASP A 157 -0.86 18.10 -4.10
CA ASP A 157 -1.64 17.09 -3.36
C ASP A 157 -3.00 17.64 -2.88
N VAL A 158 -3.05 18.93 -2.50
CA VAL A 158 -4.30 19.59 -2.12
C VAL A 158 -5.20 19.86 -3.34
N LEU A 159 -4.62 20.26 -4.47
CA LEU A 159 -5.35 20.35 -5.75
C LEU A 159 -5.82 18.95 -6.23
N ARG A 160 -5.03 17.90 -6.00
CA ARG A 160 -5.28 16.50 -6.37
C ARG A 160 -6.53 15.90 -5.72
N ARG A 161 -6.83 16.25 -4.45
CA ARG A 161 -8.06 15.81 -3.76
C ARG A 161 -9.35 16.41 -4.31
N GLY A 162 -9.26 17.50 -5.08
CA GLY A 162 -10.43 18.18 -5.63
C GLY A 162 -10.94 17.60 -6.94
N GLU A 163 -10.12 16.82 -7.66
CA GLU A 163 -10.39 16.44 -9.06
C GLU A 163 -10.90 14.99 -9.19
N PHE A 164 -10.64 14.11 -8.22
CA PHE A 164 -11.13 12.71 -8.20
C PHE A 164 -11.43 12.27 -6.75
N PRO A 165 -12.69 12.02 -6.36
CA PRO A 165 -13.11 11.81 -4.97
C PRO A 165 -12.89 10.39 -4.40
N GLU A 166 -12.18 9.50 -5.10
CA GLU A 166 -11.97 8.10 -4.67
C GLU A 166 -10.81 7.95 -3.68
N GLU A 167 -10.82 6.88 -2.87
CA GLU A 167 -9.70 6.49 -2.01
C GLU A 167 -8.50 6.04 -2.89
N GLU A 168 -7.71 7.00 -3.36
CA GLU A 168 -6.56 6.77 -4.25
C GLU A 168 -5.43 6.01 -3.55
N GLU A 169 -4.96 4.91 -4.16
CA GLU A 169 -3.68 4.28 -3.83
C GLU A 169 -2.52 5.17 -4.26
N THR A 170 -2.23 6.19 -3.46
CA THR A 170 -1.12 7.13 -3.72
C THR A 170 0.24 6.58 -3.26
N PHE A 171 0.26 5.42 -2.60
CA PHE A 171 1.48 4.82 -2.07
C PHE A 171 1.49 3.29 -2.24
N VAL A 172 2.09 2.83 -3.33
CA VAL A 172 2.40 1.41 -3.55
C VAL A 172 3.59 1.04 -2.65
N VAL A 173 3.33 0.42 -1.49
CA VAL A 173 4.39 -0.16 -0.64
C VAL A 173 4.75 -1.52 -1.20
N ASP A 174 5.61 -1.53 -2.21
CA ASP A 174 6.18 -2.78 -2.69
C ASP A 174 7.16 -3.35 -1.64
N LYS A 175 6.87 -4.54 -1.13
CA LYS A 175 7.89 -5.36 -0.46
C LYS A 175 8.92 -5.75 -1.52
N ARG A 176 10.13 -5.18 -1.43
CA ARG A 176 11.23 -5.49 -2.37
C ARG A 176 11.40 -7.00 -2.52
N SER A 177 11.42 -7.48 -3.75
CA SER A 177 11.63 -8.91 -4.03
C SER A 177 13.04 -9.34 -3.60
N PRO A 178 13.28 -10.63 -3.31
CA PRO A 178 14.61 -11.12 -2.94
C PRO A 178 15.69 -10.78 -3.98
N ALA A 179 15.32 -10.74 -5.27
CA ALA A 179 16.20 -10.39 -6.37
C ALA A 179 16.60 -8.91 -6.38
N GLU A 180 15.68 -8.00 -6.02
CA GLU A 180 15.98 -6.57 -5.86
C GLU A 180 16.90 -6.32 -4.66
N TRP A 181 16.70 -7.06 -3.56
CA TRP A 181 17.60 -7.00 -2.40
C TRP A 181 19.01 -7.46 -2.77
N LEU A 182 19.14 -8.52 -3.56
CA LEU A 182 20.43 -9.02 -4.04
C LEU A 182 21.14 -8.00 -4.94
N ARG A 183 20.43 -7.35 -5.87
CA ARG A 183 20.99 -6.30 -6.74
C ARG A 183 21.50 -5.09 -5.96
N LEU A 184 20.83 -4.72 -4.87
CA LEU A 184 21.24 -3.61 -4.01
C LEU A 184 22.39 -4.00 -3.06
N ALA A 185 22.37 -5.24 -2.55
CA ALA A 185 23.38 -5.74 -1.61
C ALA A 185 24.72 -6.06 -2.31
N LEU A 186 24.71 -6.53 -3.56
CA LEU A 186 25.92 -6.90 -4.29
C LEU A 186 26.99 -5.80 -4.38
N PRO A 187 26.68 -4.54 -4.77
CA PRO A 187 27.68 -3.47 -4.79
C PRO A 187 28.16 -3.06 -3.39
N VAL A 188 27.30 -3.16 -2.38
CA VAL A 188 27.67 -2.86 -0.98
C VAL A 188 28.65 -3.90 -0.45
N VAL A 189 28.34 -5.19 -0.66
CA VAL A 189 29.22 -6.31 -0.27
C VAL A 189 30.54 -6.25 -1.04
N ALA A 190 30.50 -5.94 -2.34
CA ALA A 190 31.71 -5.73 -3.14
C ALA A 190 32.55 -4.55 -2.60
N GLY A 191 31.92 -3.43 -2.24
CA GLY A 191 32.61 -2.28 -1.62
C GLY A 191 33.23 -2.61 -0.27
N VAL A 192 32.54 -3.37 0.58
CA VAL A 192 33.06 -3.85 1.87
C VAL A 192 34.25 -4.80 1.65
N LEU A 193 34.17 -5.71 0.68
CA LEU A 193 35.28 -6.60 0.32
C LEU A 193 36.49 -5.81 -0.19
N VAL A 194 36.29 -4.81 -1.05
CA VAL A 194 37.37 -3.94 -1.53
C VAL A 194 38.00 -3.19 -0.37
N LEU A 195 37.21 -2.61 0.54
CA LEU A 195 37.72 -1.92 1.72
C LEU A 195 38.51 -2.87 2.64
N ALA A 196 37.99 -4.07 2.88
CA ALA A 196 38.68 -5.09 3.66
C ALA A 196 40.01 -5.50 3.01
N THR A 197 40.04 -5.70 1.69
CA THR A 197 41.28 -5.99 0.97
C THR A 197 42.28 -4.83 1.01
N LEU A 198 41.82 -3.58 0.97
CA LEU A 198 42.68 -2.40 1.12
C LEU A 198 43.24 -2.27 2.53
N VAL A 199 42.46 -2.60 3.57
CA VAL A 199 42.94 -2.64 4.96
C VAL A 199 43.99 -3.73 5.14
N VAL A 200 43.75 -4.93 4.61
CA VAL A 200 44.74 -6.03 4.66
C VAL A 200 45.99 -5.68 3.87
N ALA A 201 45.85 -5.08 2.69
CA ALA A 201 46.97 -4.60 1.90
C ALA A 201 47.75 -3.50 2.64
N ALA A 202 47.07 -2.56 3.29
CA ALA A 202 47.70 -1.54 4.11
C ALA A 202 48.51 -2.18 5.26
N ILE A 203 47.92 -3.11 6.01
CA ILE A 203 48.62 -3.82 7.10
C ILE A 203 49.85 -4.59 6.58
N ARG A 204 49.76 -5.17 5.37
CA ARG A 204 50.82 -6.01 4.79
C ARG A 204 51.93 -5.22 4.07
N TRP A 205 51.63 -4.00 3.60
CA TRP A 205 52.56 -3.15 2.84
C TRP A 205 53.00 -1.88 3.56
N LEU A 206 52.47 -1.58 4.75
CA LEU A 206 53.05 -0.54 5.61
C LEU A 206 54.42 -1.04 6.12
N PRO A 207 55.54 -0.44 5.68
CA PRO A 207 56.86 -0.80 6.17
C PRO A 207 57.00 -0.19 7.57
N GLU A 208 56.99 -1.03 8.62
CA GLU A 208 57.31 -0.70 10.02
C GLU A 208 57.22 0.80 10.38
N SER A 209 56.07 1.41 10.14
CA SER A 209 55.93 2.85 10.28
C SER A 209 55.58 3.16 11.71
N LYS A 210 56.57 3.01 12.61
CA LYS A 210 56.79 3.71 13.90
C LYS A 210 55.58 4.14 14.78
N LEU A 211 54.39 3.59 14.57
CA LEU A 211 53.14 4.00 15.22
C LEU A 211 52.83 3.14 16.45
N PHE A 212 53.59 2.07 16.66
CA PHE A 212 53.58 1.26 17.87
C PHE A 212 54.99 1.15 18.44
N GLN A 213 55.54 2.28 18.90
CA GLN A 213 56.56 2.18 19.95
C GLN A 213 55.84 1.67 21.21
N ARG A 214 55.88 0.35 21.43
CA ARG A 214 55.74 -0.18 22.79
C ARG A 214 56.83 0.50 23.63
N PRO A 215 56.54 0.94 24.85
CA PRO A 215 57.56 1.57 25.68
C PRO A 215 58.64 0.52 26.00
N GLU A 216 59.74 0.54 25.25
CA GLU A 216 60.97 -0.21 25.53
C GLU A 216 61.43 0.00 26.98
N SER A 217 61.02 1.12 27.60
CA SER A 217 61.32 1.42 29.00
C SER A 217 60.86 0.33 29.96
N ASP A 218 59.72 -0.32 29.72
CA ASP A 218 59.13 -1.20 30.73
C ASP A 218 59.75 -2.60 30.67
N ALA A 219 60.04 -3.10 29.46
CA ALA A 219 60.78 -4.35 29.27
C ALA A 219 62.22 -4.24 29.78
N VAL A 220 62.90 -3.11 29.50
CA VAL A 220 64.27 -2.87 29.97
C VAL A 220 64.32 -2.67 31.49
N ARG A 221 63.35 -1.96 32.08
CA ARG A 221 63.25 -1.80 33.55
C ARG A 221 62.95 -3.13 34.24
N LEU A 222 62.08 -3.95 33.66
CA LEU A 222 61.76 -5.28 34.18
C LEU A 222 62.98 -6.21 34.10
N ALA A 223 63.70 -6.21 32.98
CA ALA A 223 64.92 -7.00 32.84
C ALA A 223 65.99 -6.60 33.88
N TRP A 224 66.19 -5.30 34.10
CA TRP A 224 67.09 -4.81 35.14
C TRP A 224 66.64 -5.21 36.55
N LEU A 225 65.33 -5.14 36.82
CA LEU A 225 64.78 -5.55 38.12
C LEU A 225 64.94 -7.05 38.37
N LEU A 226 64.72 -7.89 37.36
CA LEU A 226 64.89 -9.35 37.48
C LEU A 226 66.36 -9.73 37.68
N ASP A 227 67.28 -9.05 36.99
CA ASP A 227 68.72 -9.23 37.14
C ASP A 227 69.18 -8.87 38.57
N GLN A 228 68.76 -7.71 39.08
CA GLN A 228 69.04 -7.29 40.45
C GLN A 228 68.40 -8.19 41.51
N LEU A 229 67.19 -8.70 41.28
CA LEU A 229 66.56 -9.67 42.18
C LEU A 229 67.30 -11.02 42.15
N GLY A 230 67.87 -11.38 41.00
CA GLY A 230 68.70 -12.56 40.81
C GLY A 230 69.93 -12.51 41.70
N ASP A 231 70.66 -11.40 41.66
CA ASP A 231 71.84 -11.18 42.49
C ASP A 231 71.51 -11.24 43.99
N LEU A 232 70.39 -10.62 44.41
CA LEU A 232 69.95 -10.60 45.81
C LEU A 232 69.40 -11.95 46.31
N SER A 233 68.90 -12.80 45.41
CA SER A 233 68.38 -14.13 45.75
C SER A 233 69.45 -15.09 46.27
N ALA A 234 70.74 -14.80 46.02
CA ALA A 234 71.84 -15.58 46.55
C ALA A 234 71.99 -15.46 48.08
N ASP A 235 71.65 -14.30 48.65
CA ASP A 235 71.84 -13.99 50.07
C ASP A 235 70.52 -13.91 50.87
N GLN A 236 69.37 -13.72 50.20
CA GLN A 236 68.06 -13.58 50.84
C GLN A 236 67.01 -14.57 50.30
N GLU A 237 66.50 -15.42 51.18
CA GLU A 237 65.48 -16.45 50.89
C GLU A 237 64.15 -15.86 50.38
N THR A 238 63.82 -14.64 50.80
CA THR A 238 62.65 -13.89 50.33
C THR A 238 62.76 -13.45 48.88
N ALA A 239 63.96 -13.07 48.41
CA ALA A 239 64.18 -12.69 47.01
C ALA A 239 64.15 -13.93 46.10
N ALA A 240 64.70 -15.06 46.56
CA ALA A 240 64.65 -16.34 45.84
C ALA A 240 63.21 -16.85 45.65
N SER A 241 62.40 -16.79 46.70
CA SER A 241 60.98 -17.20 46.62
C SER A 241 60.15 -16.31 45.70
N LEU A 242 60.43 -14.99 45.67
CA LEU A 242 59.73 -14.06 44.79
C LEU A 242 60.07 -14.29 43.30
N LEU A 243 61.34 -14.53 42.97
CA LEU A 243 61.80 -14.87 41.62
C LEU A 243 61.20 -16.20 41.13
N GLN A 244 61.17 -17.21 42.00
CA GLN A 244 60.58 -18.50 41.66
C GLN A 244 59.08 -18.40 41.36
N ALA A 245 58.35 -17.61 42.15
CA ALA A 245 56.93 -17.33 41.89
C ALA A 245 56.72 -16.58 40.57
N TYR A 246 57.60 -15.63 40.24
CA TYR A 246 57.57 -14.89 38.98
C TYR A 246 57.76 -15.83 37.77
N HIS A 247 58.81 -16.67 37.78
CA HIS A 247 59.07 -17.63 36.70
C HIS A 247 57.91 -18.63 36.52
N GLN A 248 57.32 -19.14 37.61
CA GLN A 248 56.17 -20.05 37.51
C GLN A 248 54.93 -19.42 36.88
N GLN A 249 54.68 -18.14 37.16
CA GLN A 249 53.48 -17.44 36.72
C GLN A 249 53.59 -16.96 35.26
N PHE A 250 54.79 -16.61 34.80
CA PHE A 250 54.97 -15.88 33.54
C PHE A 250 55.83 -16.61 32.49
N ASP A 251 56.66 -17.60 32.85
CA ASP A 251 57.46 -18.38 31.90
C ASP A 251 56.84 -19.75 31.53
N GLY A 252 55.63 -20.05 32.00
CA GLY A 252 54.88 -21.24 31.61
C GLY A 252 54.31 -21.12 30.19
N GLU A 253 54.83 -21.92 29.25
CA GLU A 253 54.30 -22.07 27.89
C GLU A 253 52.78 -22.35 27.85
N PRO A 254 52.01 -21.68 26.98
CA PRO A 254 50.69 -22.15 26.59
C PRO A 254 50.87 -23.32 25.61
N ALA A 255 50.64 -24.54 26.10
CA ALA A 255 50.37 -25.69 25.26
C ALA A 255 49.13 -25.42 24.39
N ALA A 256 49.37 -24.97 23.16
CA ALA A 256 48.39 -24.98 22.10
C ALA A 256 48.24 -26.41 21.57
N VAL A 257 47.10 -27.04 21.82
CA VAL A 257 46.40 -27.86 20.82
C VAL A 257 44.89 -27.77 21.06
N THR A 258 44.25 -27.06 20.15
CA THR A 258 42.81 -26.97 19.89
C THR A 258 42.33 -28.33 19.30
N PRO A 259 41.02 -28.59 19.22
CA PRO A 259 40.38 -29.89 19.33
C PRO A 259 40.44 -30.74 18.05
N THR A 260 40.51 -32.06 18.24
CA THR A 260 40.24 -33.05 17.20
C THR A 260 38.72 -33.15 17.00
N LEU A 261 38.20 -32.56 15.92
CA LEU A 261 36.86 -32.89 15.41
C LEU A 261 36.96 -34.12 14.52
N THR A 262 36.32 -35.18 14.97
CA THR A 262 35.99 -36.41 14.24
C THR A 262 35.13 -36.10 13.01
N PRO A 263 35.52 -36.48 11.79
CA PRO A 263 34.58 -36.68 10.71
C PRO A 263 34.10 -38.14 10.73
N GLU A 264 32.83 -38.31 11.08
CA GLU A 264 32.11 -39.58 10.98
C GLU A 264 31.84 -39.85 9.49
N ALA A 265 32.53 -40.86 8.93
CA ALA A 265 32.30 -41.33 7.57
C ALA A 265 31.07 -42.25 7.56
N THR A 266 29.92 -41.73 7.13
CA THR A 266 28.75 -42.54 6.80
C THR A 266 28.99 -43.22 5.44
N THR A 267 29.33 -44.51 5.50
CA THR A 267 29.27 -45.42 4.35
C THR A 267 27.81 -45.81 4.08
N THR A 268 27.22 -45.31 3.00
CA THR A 268 26.00 -45.90 2.41
C THR A 268 26.33 -46.50 1.05
N ALA A 269 25.96 -47.76 0.91
CA ALA A 269 26.33 -48.65 -0.18
C ALA A 269 25.55 -48.39 -1.48
N ALA A 270 26.31 -48.56 -2.57
CA ALA A 270 26.02 -49.21 -3.85
C ALA A 270 24.82 -48.75 -4.74
N PRO A 271 25.07 -48.51 -6.04
CA PRO A 271 24.06 -48.21 -7.05
C PRO A 271 23.41 -49.51 -7.58
N THR A 272 22.11 -49.47 -7.85
CA THR A 272 21.43 -50.50 -8.64
C THR A 272 21.19 -49.97 -10.05
N PRO A 273 21.72 -50.60 -11.12
CA PRO A 273 21.42 -50.22 -12.49
C PRO A 273 20.10 -50.85 -12.93
N LEU A 274 19.20 -50.05 -13.50
CA LEU A 274 18.02 -50.54 -14.22
C LEU A 274 18.31 -50.48 -15.73
N PRO A 275 18.23 -51.60 -16.47
CA PRO A 275 18.38 -51.58 -17.92
C PRO A 275 17.09 -51.16 -18.65
N SER A 276 17.23 -50.15 -19.52
CA SER A 276 16.91 -50.08 -20.98
C SER A 276 15.62 -50.73 -21.56
N PRO A 277 15.15 -50.23 -22.73
CA PRO A 277 13.75 -50.00 -23.04
C PRO A 277 13.06 -51.20 -23.71
N SER A 278 11.74 -51.29 -23.51
CA SER A 278 10.88 -52.26 -24.18
C SER A 278 10.32 -51.68 -25.49
N PRO A 279 10.24 -52.48 -26.57
CA PRO A 279 9.94 -52.01 -27.92
C PRO A 279 8.44 -51.74 -28.16
N GLN A 280 8.24 -50.77 -29.05
CA GLN A 280 7.03 -50.42 -29.78
C GLN A 280 6.38 -51.64 -30.46
N PRO A 281 5.07 -51.91 -30.27
CA PRO A 281 4.37 -52.88 -31.08
C PRO A 281 4.05 -52.33 -32.47
N THR A 282 4.45 -53.12 -33.46
CA THR A 282 4.16 -52.99 -34.89
C THR A 282 2.66 -53.14 -35.18
N ALA A 283 2.18 -52.35 -36.14
CA ALA A 283 0.84 -52.40 -36.68
C ALA A 283 0.46 -53.81 -37.17
N THR A 284 -0.74 -54.26 -36.79
CA THR A 284 -1.40 -55.43 -37.39
C THR A 284 -2.58 -54.93 -38.22
N PRO A 285 -2.82 -55.43 -39.44
CA PRO A 285 -3.87 -54.93 -40.32
C PRO A 285 -5.26 -55.21 -39.75
N GLN A 286 -6.07 -54.16 -39.65
CA GLN A 286 -7.47 -54.24 -39.25
C GLN A 286 -8.31 -54.84 -40.39
N PRO A 287 -9.20 -55.82 -40.11
CA PRO A 287 -10.12 -56.34 -41.11
C PRO A 287 -11.15 -55.26 -41.51
N THR A 288 -11.36 -55.16 -42.83
CA THR A 288 -12.43 -54.39 -43.45
C THR A 288 -13.78 -54.96 -43.03
N ALA A 289 -14.55 -54.21 -42.24
CA ALA A 289 -15.95 -54.50 -41.97
C ALA A 289 -16.78 -53.23 -42.25
N THR A 290 -17.50 -53.33 -43.36
CA THR A 290 -18.88 -52.87 -43.57
C THR A 290 -19.21 -51.41 -43.27
N SER A 291 -19.51 -50.68 -44.35
CA SER A 291 -20.16 -49.37 -44.35
C SER A 291 -21.29 -49.27 -43.32
N SER A 292 -21.00 -48.61 -42.20
CA SER A 292 -22.00 -48.05 -41.29
C SER A 292 -22.83 -47.00 -42.04
N PRO A 293 -24.15 -46.90 -41.84
CA PRO A 293 -24.91 -45.79 -42.38
C PRO A 293 -24.27 -44.49 -41.88
N THR A 294 -24.04 -43.58 -42.83
CA THR A 294 -23.62 -42.20 -42.59
C THR A 294 -24.49 -41.63 -41.47
N PRO A 295 -23.92 -41.19 -40.32
CA PRO A 295 -24.71 -40.46 -39.34
C PRO A 295 -25.34 -39.27 -40.05
N GLU A 296 -26.65 -39.14 -39.93
CA GLU A 296 -27.41 -37.97 -40.34
C GLU A 296 -26.68 -36.72 -39.82
N PRO A 297 -26.47 -35.68 -40.65
CA PRO A 297 -25.68 -34.53 -40.24
C PRO A 297 -26.32 -33.95 -38.98
N THR A 298 -25.60 -34.04 -37.86
CA THR A 298 -25.95 -33.32 -36.65
C THR A 298 -26.06 -31.84 -37.04
N PRO A 299 -27.16 -31.14 -36.76
CA PRO A 299 -27.29 -29.74 -37.11
C PRO A 299 -26.12 -29.01 -36.46
N THR A 300 -25.19 -28.53 -37.30
CA THR A 300 -24.08 -27.71 -36.85
C THR A 300 -24.70 -26.39 -36.44
N VAL A 301 -24.89 -26.20 -35.13
CA VAL A 301 -25.36 -24.91 -34.59
C VAL A 301 -24.37 -23.85 -35.07
N ASP A 302 -24.89 -22.81 -35.71
CA ASP A 302 -24.09 -21.69 -36.16
C ASP A 302 -23.30 -21.13 -34.97
N PRO A 303 -21.95 -21.06 -35.03
CA PRO A 303 -21.13 -20.54 -33.95
C PRO A 303 -21.57 -19.15 -33.45
N ALA A 304 -22.10 -18.29 -34.34
CA ALA A 304 -22.61 -16.97 -33.94
C ALA A 304 -23.89 -17.08 -33.09
N VAL A 305 -24.76 -18.04 -33.41
CA VAL A 305 -25.98 -18.32 -32.64
C VAL A 305 -25.62 -18.92 -31.28
N ALA A 306 -24.66 -19.84 -31.24
CA ALA A 306 -24.17 -20.42 -29.98
C ALA A 306 -23.51 -19.38 -29.06
N ALA A 307 -22.73 -18.45 -29.63
CA ALA A 307 -22.12 -17.35 -28.88
C ALA A 307 -23.18 -16.39 -28.31
N LEU A 308 -24.23 -16.07 -29.09
CA LEU A 308 -25.36 -15.25 -28.62
C LEU A 308 -26.12 -15.93 -27.47
N GLU A 309 -26.37 -17.24 -27.56
CA GLU A 309 -27.03 -18.01 -26.50
C GLU A 309 -26.21 -18.01 -25.22
N LEU A 310 -24.91 -18.29 -25.31
CA LEU A 310 -24.01 -18.27 -24.14
C LEU A 310 -23.86 -16.87 -23.53
N ALA A 311 -23.86 -15.81 -24.35
CA ALA A 311 -23.86 -14.43 -23.89
C ALA A 311 -25.14 -14.10 -23.10
N ALA A 312 -26.31 -14.57 -23.57
CA ALA A 312 -27.57 -14.37 -22.87
C ALA A 312 -27.59 -15.12 -21.52
N GLU A 313 -27.12 -16.37 -21.48
CA GLU A 313 -27.00 -17.15 -20.25
C GLU A 313 -26.06 -16.49 -19.22
N THR A 314 -24.89 -16.03 -19.67
CA THR A 314 -23.91 -15.32 -18.82
C THR A 314 -24.46 -13.98 -18.31
N THR A 315 -25.25 -13.27 -19.11
CA THR A 315 -25.96 -12.04 -18.66
C THR A 315 -27.03 -12.35 -17.61
N ALA A 316 -27.73 -13.49 -17.73
CA ALA A 316 -28.68 -13.94 -16.73
C ALA A 316 -27.99 -14.33 -15.41
N LEU A 317 -26.83 -14.98 -15.46
CA LEU A 317 -25.99 -15.24 -14.29
C LEU A 317 -25.54 -13.94 -13.62
N ALA A 318 -25.12 -12.94 -14.39
CA ALA A 318 -24.80 -11.63 -13.85
C ALA A 318 -25.99 -10.99 -13.14
N SER A 319 -27.18 -11.09 -13.70
CA SER A 319 -28.41 -10.55 -13.10
C SER A 319 -28.76 -11.24 -11.78
N GLN A 320 -28.47 -12.53 -11.65
CA GLN A 320 -28.63 -13.27 -10.38
C GLN A 320 -27.60 -12.81 -9.35
N ALA A 321 -26.32 -12.70 -9.72
CA ALA A 321 -25.28 -12.20 -8.84
C ALA A 321 -25.57 -10.77 -8.35
N LEU A 322 -26.11 -9.90 -9.22
CA LEU A 322 -26.58 -8.57 -8.83
C LEU A 322 -27.72 -8.61 -7.79
N ALA A 323 -28.63 -9.57 -7.90
CA ALA A 323 -29.70 -9.76 -6.92
C ALA A 323 -29.18 -10.26 -5.56
N GLU A 324 -28.05 -10.96 -5.56
CA GLU A 324 -27.33 -11.43 -4.36
C GLU A 324 -26.30 -10.40 -3.84
N GLU A 325 -26.21 -9.22 -4.47
CA GLU A 325 -25.23 -8.16 -4.19
C GLU A 325 -23.76 -8.59 -4.39
N ASP A 326 -23.51 -9.68 -5.13
CA ASP A 326 -22.17 -10.11 -5.54
C ASP A 326 -21.70 -9.35 -6.78
N LEU A 327 -21.19 -8.15 -6.54
CA LEU A 327 -20.71 -7.24 -7.59
C LEU A 327 -19.48 -7.77 -8.34
N ALA A 328 -18.65 -8.59 -7.70
CA ALA A 328 -17.47 -9.15 -8.35
C ALA A 328 -17.88 -10.19 -9.39
N GLN A 329 -18.73 -11.14 -8.99
CA GLN A 329 -19.22 -12.18 -9.89
C GLN A 329 -20.10 -11.60 -10.99
N ALA A 330 -20.93 -10.60 -10.68
CA ALA A 330 -21.69 -9.86 -11.68
C ALA A 330 -20.77 -9.20 -12.72
N GLY A 331 -19.73 -8.49 -12.26
CA GLY A 331 -18.75 -7.84 -13.15
C GLY A 331 -18.05 -8.83 -14.08
N ILE A 332 -17.53 -9.93 -13.54
CA ILE A 332 -16.86 -11.00 -14.32
C ILE A 332 -17.80 -11.59 -15.37
N ALA A 333 -19.04 -11.90 -14.98
CA ALA A 333 -20.01 -12.50 -15.89
C ALA A 333 -20.39 -11.53 -17.03
N LEU A 334 -20.53 -10.23 -16.74
CA LEU A 334 -20.84 -9.21 -17.75
C LEU A 334 -19.67 -8.97 -18.70
N VAL A 335 -18.43 -8.93 -18.22
CA VAL A 335 -17.24 -8.85 -19.08
C VAL A 335 -17.20 -10.02 -20.05
N LYS A 336 -17.40 -11.24 -19.54
CA LYS A 336 -17.46 -12.45 -20.37
C LYS A 336 -18.60 -12.40 -21.40
N ALA A 337 -19.77 -11.92 -21.01
CA ALA A 337 -20.90 -11.73 -21.93
C ALA A 337 -20.56 -10.72 -23.04
N ARG A 338 -19.90 -9.61 -22.69
CA ARG A 338 -19.44 -8.59 -23.63
C ARG A 338 -18.45 -9.17 -24.64
N ASP A 339 -17.50 -9.99 -24.19
CA ASP A 339 -16.51 -10.65 -25.05
C ASP A 339 -17.16 -11.65 -26.01
N LEU A 340 -18.13 -12.43 -25.54
CA LEU A 340 -18.87 -13.37 -26.38
C LEU A 340 -19.68 -12.66 -27.48
N LEU A 341 -20.16 -11.44 -27.19
CA LEU A 341 -20.87 -10.61 -28.17
C LEU A 341 -19.91 -9.87 -29.09
N ALA A 342 -18.63 -9.73 -28.75
CA ALA A 342 -17.66 -8.99 -29.53
C ALA A 342 -17.56 -9.53 -30.97
N GLY A 343 -17.77 -8.66 -31.95
CA GLY A 343 -17.67 -9.02 -33.37
C GLY A 343 -18.90 -9.72 -33.97
N LEU A 344 -19.94 -10.05 -33.20
CA LEU A 344 -21.20 -10.56 -33.76
C LEU A 344 -21.95 -9.46 -34.52
N PRO A 345 -22.54 -9.75 -35.70
CA PRO A 345 -23.46 -8.83 -36.38
C PRO A 345 -24.67 -8.51 -35.49
N ASP A 346 -25.07 -7.24 -35.43
CA ASP A 346 -26.13 -6.77 -34.53
C ASP A 346 -27.50 -7.43 -34.78
N ASP A 347 -27.75 -7.89 -36.01
CA ASP A 347 -28.98 -8.55 -36.44
C ASP A 347 -29.00 -10.06 -36.21
N THR A 348 -27.91 -10.63 -35.64
CA THR A 348 -27.84 -12.04 -35.24
C THR A 348 -28.94 -12.35 -34.23
N ARG A 349 -29.68 -13.44 -34.47
CA ARG A 349 -30.81 -13.88 -33.65
C ARG A 349 -30.71 -15.36 -33.33
N SER A 350 -31.19 -15.73 -32.15
CA SER A 350 -31.46 -17.11 -31.75
C SER A 350 -32.95 -17.28 -31.46
N ILE A 351 -33.47 -18.49 -31.61
CA ILE A 351 -34.82 -18.86 -31.14
C ILE A 351 -34.91 -18.93 -29.61
N ALA A 352 -33.79 -19.16 -28.93
CA ALA A 352 -33.70 -19.28 -27.47
C ALA A 352 -33.48 -17.93 -26.78
N VAL A 353 -33.02 -16.91 -27.51
CA VAL A 353 -32.72 -15.58 -26.98
C VAL A 353 -33.72 -14.58 -27.53
N THR A 354 -34.37 -13.84 -26.63
CA THR A 354 -35.39 -12.85 -26.99
C THR A 354 -34.81 -11.65 -27.74
N LEU A 355 -33.63 -11.19 -27.36
CA LEU A 355 -32.98 -10.00 -27.91
C LEU A 355 -32.01 -10.37 -29.05
N PRO A 356 -31.94 -9.57 -30.13
CA PRO A 356 -30.87 -9.69 -31.11
C PRO A 356 -29.51 -9.29 -30.49
N ALA A 357 -28.40 -9.72 -31.08
CA ALA A 357 -27.06 -9.53 -30.52
C ALA A 357 -26.72 -8.05 -30.23
N GLY A 358 -27.14 -7.11 -31.07
CA GLY A 358 -26.90 -5.68 -30.84
C GLY A 358 -27.62 -5.14 -29.60
N GLU A 359 -28.86 -5.57 -29.37
CA GLU A 359 -29.63 -5.18 -28.18
C GLU A 359 -29.10 -5.86 -26.92
N GLN A 360 -28.68 -7.13 -27.03
CA GLN A 360 -28.04 -7.85 -25.92
C GLN A 360 -26.73 -7.16 -25.49
N ARG A 361 -25.93 -6.70 -26.45
CA ARG A 361 -24.67 -5.95 -26.17
C ARG A 361 -24.96 -4.64 -25.45
N ALA A 362 -25.95 -3.88 -25.93
CA ALA A 362 -26.35 -2.63 -25.30
C ALA A 362 -26.84 -2.82 -23.85
N GLU A 363 -27.54 -3.92 -23.57
CA GLU A 363 -27.95 -4.25 -22.21
C GLU A 363 -26.78 -4.61 -21.30
N VAL A 364 -25.82 -5.41 -21.80
CA VAL A 364 -24.59 -5.74 -21.06
C VAL A 364 -23.79 -4.47 -20.74
N ASP A 365 -23.61 -3.58 -21.71
CA ASP A 365 -22.88 -2.32 -21.51
C ASP A 365 -23.60 -1.42 -20.48
N ARG A 366 -24.93 -1.34 -20.55
CA ARG A 366 -25.74 -0.59 -19.58
C ARG A 366 -25.58 -1.13 -18.16
N LEU A 367 -25.55 -2.45 -17.98
CA LEU A 367 -25.35 -3.09 -16.68
C LEU A 367 -23.93 -2.86 -16.16
N LEU A 368 -22.92 -2.97 -17.03
CA LEU A 368 -21.53 -2.68 -16.70
C LEU A 368 -21.36 -1.24 -16.22
N ASP A 369 -21.89 -0.26 -16.95
CA ASP A 369 -21.83 1.16 -16.60
C ASP A 369 -22.47 1.43 -15.22
N ALA A 370 -23.57 0.73 -14.90
CA ALA A 370 -24.28 0.90 -13.64
C ALA A 370 -23.47 0.42 -12.42
N ILE A 371 -22.61 -0.59 -12.59
CA ILE A 371 -21.82 -1.18 -11.50
C ILE A 371 -20.33 -0.89 -11.59
N ALA A 372 -19.88 -0.10 -12.57
CA ALA A 372 -18.48 -0.06 -12.98
C ALA A 372 -17.52 0.20 -11.80
N VAL A 373 -17.81 1.23 -11.01
CA VAL A 373 -16.99 1.62 -9.85
C VAL A 373 -17.02 0.56 -8.75
N SER A 374 -18.21 0.04 -8.42
CA SER A 374 -18.40 -0.86 -7.29
C SER A 374 -17.95 -2.30 -7.59
N ALA A 375 -18.09 -2.75 -8.84
CA ALA A 375 -17.55 -4.02 -9.31
C ALA A 375 -16.02 -3.99 -9.40
N ALA A 376 -15.43 -2.93 -9.98
CA ALA A 376 -13.97 -2.76 -9.99
C ALA A 376 -13.39 -2.72 -8.58
N ARG A 377 -14.12 -2.13 -7.62
CA ARG A 377 -13.79 -2.19 -6.19
C ARG A 377 -13.76 -3.60 -5.63
N ALA A 378 -14.85 -4.33 -5.81
CA ALA A 378 -15.00 -5.68 -5.28
C ALA A 378 -13.91 -6.61 -5.84
N LEU A 379 -13.68 -6.55 -7.15
CA LEU A 379 -12.66 -7.34 -7.82
C LEU A 379 -11.24 -6.99 -7.35
N ARG A 380 -10.91 -5.70 -7.19
CA ARG A 380 -9.62 -5.29 -6.63
C ARG A 380 -9.37 -5.89 -5.25
N LEU A 381 -10.39 -5.89 -4.38
CA LEU A 381 -10.28 -6.45 -3.02
C LEU A 381 -10.05 -7.97 -3.03
N LEU A 382 -10.58 -8.68 -4.02
CA LEU A 382 -10.30 -10.11 -4.23
C LEU A 382 -8.90 -10.34 -4.79
N ALA A 383 -8.40 -9.43 -5.63
CA ALA A 383 -7.08 -9.55 -6.24
C ALA A 383 -5.90 -9.28 -5.29
N GLU A 384 -6.08 -8.35 -4.34
CA GLU A 384 -5.06 -7.94 -3.36
C GLU A 384 -4.40 -9.10 -2.59
N PRO A 385 -5.14 -10.04 -1.97
CA PRO A 385 -4.54 -11.15 -1.23
C PRO A 385 -3.73 -12.08 -2.13
N GLU A 386 -4.19 -12.36 -3.34
CA GLU A 386 -3.49 -13.22 -4.30
C GLU A 386 -2.19 -12.56 -4.78
N PHE A 387 -2.25 -11.25 -5.09
CA PHE A 387 -1.07 -10.47 -5.43
C PHE A 387 -0.05 -10.45 -4.30
N ALA A 388 -0.51 -10.28 -3.05
CA ALA A 388 0.34 -10.29 -1.86
C ALA A 388 0.94 -11.69 -1.58
N ALA A 389 0.24 -12.77 -1.95
CA ALA A 389 0.73 -14.14 -1.88
C ALA A 389 1.76 -14.45 -2.98
N GLY A 390 1.82 -13.63 -4.04
CA GLY A 390 2.68 -13.83 -5.20
C GLY A 390 2.05 -14.73 -6.27
N ASP A 391 0.76 -15.08 -6.13
CA ASP A 391 0.00 -15.80 -7.15
C ASP A 391 -0.56 -14.77 -8.15
N TYR A 392 0.28 -14.40 -9.10
CA TYR A 392 -0.04 -13.35 -10.05
C TYR A 392 -1.03 -13.81 -11.13
N GLU A 393 -1.08 -15.11 -11.44
CA GLU A 393 -2.12 -15.68 -12.28
C GLU A 393 -3.49 -15.56 -11.61
N ALA A 394 -3.63 -15.99 -10.35
CA ALA A 394 -4.89 -15.85 -9.61
C ALA A 394 -5.28 -14.37 -9.42
N ALA A 395 -4.31 -13.49 -9.14
CA ALA A 395 -4.58 -12.05 -9.06
C ALA A 395 -5.11 -11.47 -10.39
N LEU A 396 -4.63 -11.96 -11.54
CA LEU A 396 -5.10 -11.51 -12.85
C LEU A 396 -6.55 -11.92 -13.14
N GLU A 397 -7.04 -13.03 -12.59
CA GLU A 397 -8.45 -13.43 -12.72
C GLU A 397 -9.42 -12.34 -12.24
N TYR A 398 -8.97 -11.50 -11.30
CA TYR A 398 -9.77 -10.39 -10.76
C TYR A 398 -9.32 -9.02 -11.29
N TYR A 399 -8.01 -8.76 -11.38
CA TYR A 399 -7.51 -7.46 -11.86
C TYR A 399 -7.85 -7.19 -13.33
N LEU A 400 -7.88 -8.21 -14.20
CA LEU A 400 -8.22 -8.02 -15.61
C LEU A 400 -9.68 -7.60 -15.80
N PRO A 401 -10.68 -8.33 -15.28
CA PRO A 401 -12.06 -7.86 -15.33
C PRO A 401 -12.23 -6.47 -14.69
N ALA A 402 -11.55 -6.19 -13.57
CA ALA A 402 -11.61 -4.86 -12.96
C ALA A 402 -11.12 -3.76 -13.92
N TYR A 403 -10.02 -4.01 -14.63
CA TYR A 403 -9.47 -3.09 -15.63
C TYR A 403 -10.43 -2.92 -16.80
N GLU A 404 -10.99 -4.02 -17.27
CA GLU A 404 -11.91 -4.04 -18.41
C GLU A 404 -13.26 -3.38 -18.16
N ILE A 405 -13.68 -3.33 -16.90
CA ILE A 405 -14.88 -2.64 -16.44
C ILE A 405 -14.59 -1.16 -16.25
N TYR A 406 -13.57 -0.82 -15.46
CA TYR A 406 -13.22 0.57 -15.18
C TYR A 406 -11.69 0.75 -15.09
N PRO A 407 -11.02 1.01 -16.22
CA PRO A 407 -9.56 1.12 -16.29
C PRO A 407 -8.98 2.20 -15.37
N GLU A 408 -9.76 3.25 -15.13
CA GLU A 408 -9.36 4.42 -14.36
C GLU A 408 -9.59 4.28 -12.85
N ALA A 409 -10.26 3.21 -12.43
CA ALA A 409 -10.60 2.95 -11.03
C ALA A 409 -9.37 3.12 -10.12
N TYR A 410 -9.57 3.72 -8.95
CA TYR A 410 -8.51 3.91 -7.96
C TYR A 410 -7.34 4.77 -8.45
N GLY A 411 -7.63 5.73 -9.32
CA GLY A 411 -6.60 6.60 -9.89
C GLY A 411 -5.61 5.84 -10.78
N GLY A 412 -6.07 4.78 -11.45
CA GLY A 412 -5.26 3.91 -12.31
C GLY A 412 -4.60 2.74 -11.59
N GLY A 413 -4.96 2.50 -10.32
CA GLY A 413 -4.44 1.38 -9.51
C GLY A 413 -4.65 0.03 -10.20
N VAL A 414 -5.87 -0.21 -10.69
CA VAL A 414 -6.21 -1.48 -11.34
C VAL A 414 -5.35 -1.72 -12.59
N ALA A 415 -5.24 -0.73 -13.47
CA ALA A 415 -4.36 -0.81 -14.64
C ALA A 415 -2.89 -1.06 -14.25
N TYR A 416 -2.40 -0.35 -13.22
CA TYR A 416 -1.04 -0.55 -12.73
C TYR A 416 -0.80 -1.99 -12.27
N TYR A 417 -1.70 -2.57 -11.46
CA TYR A 417 -1.51 -3.92 -10.94
C TYR A 417 -1.67 -5.00 -12.01
N VAL A 418 -2.53 -4.82 -13.02
CA VAL A 418 -2.54 -5.72 -14.19
C VAL A 418 -1.16 -5.74 -14.86
N GLY A 419 -0.59 -4.56 -15.12
CA GLY A 419 0.77 -4.43 -15.65
C GLY A 419 1.82 -5.08 -14.75
N ARG A 420 1.70 -4.93 -13.43
CA ARG A 420 2.63 -5.55 -12.45
C ARG A 420 2.52 -7.07 -12.45
N CYS A 421 1.34 -7.64 -12.48
CA CYS A 421 1.16 -9.09 -12.55
C CYS A 421 1.87 -9.65 -13.80
N TYR A 422 1.57 -9.10 -14.98
CA TYR A 422 2.23 -9.54 -16.22
C TYR A 422 3.75 -9.34 -16.19
N GLN A 423 4.22 -8.22 -15.65
CA GLN A 423 5.66 -7.98 -15.48
C GLN A 423 6.32 -9.04 -14.60
N LEU A 424 5.69 -9.39 -13.47
CA LEU A 424 6.21 -10.35 -12.50
C LEU A 424 6.12 -11.80 -13.01
N LEU A 425 5.15 -12.09 -13.89
CA LEU A 425 5.06 -13.33 -14.67
C LEU A 425 6.06 -13.40 -15.83
N GLY A 426 6.86 -12.34 -16.06
CA GLY A 426 7.83 -12.27 -17.16
C GLY A 426 7.22 -11.94 -18.53
N GLN A 427 5.91 -11.66 -18.59
CA GLN A 427 5.17 -11.31 -19.80
C GLN A 427 5.26 -9.80 -20.07
N LYS A 428 6.48 -9.32 -20.34
CA LYS A 428 6.79 -7.89 -20.45
C LYS A 428 6.02 -7.18 -21.56
N GLU A 429 5.87 -7.80 -22.73
CA GLU A 429 5.13 -7.22 -23.85
C GLU A 429 3.66 -7.03 -23.52
N THR A 430 3.06 -7.98 -22.80
CA THR A 430 1.69 -7.88 -22.30
C THR A 430 1.56 -6.79 -21.22
N ALA A 431 2.59 -6.61 -20.39
CA ALA A 431 2.59 -5.62 -19.31
C ALA A 431 2.70 -4.16 -19.79
N LYS A 432 3.49 -3.91 -20.84
CA LYS A 432 3.78 -2.57 -21.40
C LYS A 432 2.53 -1.67 -21.56
N PRO A 433 1.47 -2.08 -22.29
CA PRO A 433 0.34 -1.19 -22.57
C PRO A 433 -0.39 -0.72 -21.31
N TYR A 434 -0.41 -1.53 -20.24
CA TYR A 434 -1.05 -1.14 -18.98
C TYR A 434 -0.29 -0.03 -18.26
N PHE A 435 1.06 -0.11 -18.23
CA PHE A 435 1.86 0.96 -17.65
C PHE A 435 1.82 2.22 -18.51
N GLU A 436 1.82 2.10 -19.84
CA GLU A 436 1.67 3.23 -20.75
C GLU A 436 0.32 3.93 -20.57
N PHE A 437 -0.76 3.16 -20.42
CA PHE A 437 -2.08 3.69 -20.07
C PHE A 437 -2.02 4.50 -18.77
N VAL A 438 -1.38 3.97 -17.72
CA VAL A 438 -1.26 4.67 -16.44
C VAL A 438 -0.46 5.96 -16.59
N ILE A 439 0.64 5.96 -17.34
CA ILE A 439 1.47 7.15 -17.56
C ILE A 439 0.71 8.22 -18.33
N ALA A 440 0.01 7.83 -19.39
CA ALA A 440 -0.74 8.73 -20.24
C ALA A 440 -1.92 9.34 -19.48
N ARG A 441 -2.71 8.52 -18.79
CA ARG A 441 -3.97 8.94 -18.18
C ARG A 441 -3.79 9.62 -16.82
N PHE A 442 -2.74 9.26 -16.09
CA PHE A 442 -2.47 9.72 -14.72
C PHE A 442 -1.16 10.51 -14.61
N SER A 443 -0.76 11.19 -15.69
CA SER A 443 0.46 12.00 -15.74
C SER A 443 0.58 12.95 -14.54
N GLY A 444 1.79 13.06 -13.99
CA GLY A 444 2.06 13.87 -12.79
C GLY A 444 1.65 13.24 -11.45
N ARG A 445 1.05 12.04 -11.44
CA ARG A 445 0.78 11.26 -10.23
C ARG A 445 1.93 10.31 -9.88
N ASP A 446 1.99 9.90 -8.61
CA ASP A 446 3.04 9.01 -8.10
C ASP A 446 2.94 7.61 -8.72
N ILE A 447 1.73 7.16 -9.06
CA ILE A 447 1.48 5.90 -9.77
C ILE A 447 2.01 5.94 -11.21
N ALA A 448 1.88 7.05 -11.93
CA ALA A 448 2.46 7.21 -13.27
C ALA A 448 3.99 7.19 -13.24
N ARG A 449 4.61 7.76 -12.19
CA ARG A 449 6.06 7.65 -11.98
C ARG A 449 6.49 6.22 -11.68
N SER A 450 5.69 5.50 -10.90
CA SER A 450 5.92 4.09 -10.59
C SER A 450 5.79 3.22 -11.85
N ALA A 451 4.75 3.45 -12.66
CA ALA A 451 4.56 2.80 -13.96
C ALA A 451 5.72 3.08 -14.93
N ALA A 452 6.17 4.34 -15.03
CA ALA A 452 7.33 4.70 -15.86
C ALA A 452 8.63 4.01 -15.40
N TYR A 453 8.84 3.92 -14.08
CA TYR A 453 9.94 3.15 -13.52
C TYR A 453 9.85 1.67 -13.90
N ARG A 454 8.67 1.05 -13.78
CA ARG A 454 8.47 -0.35 -14.17
C ARG A 454 8.70 -0.60 -15.66
N LEU A 455 8.27 0.30 -16.54
CA LEU A 455 8.61 0.23 -17.97
C LEU A 455 10.13 0.22 -18.17
N SER A 456 10.85 1.13 -17.53
CA SER A 456 12.31 1.20 -17.64
C SER A 456 13.03 -0.07 -17.15
N GLU A 457 12.47 -0.78 -16.16
CA GLU A 457 13.04 -2.03 -15.65
C GLU A 457 12.84 -3.20 -16.60
N MET A 458 11.79 -3.14 -17.43
CA MET A 458 11.51 -4.19 -18.41
C MET A 458 12.48 -4.13 -19.59
N GLY A 459 13.09 -2.96 -19.87
CA GLY A 459 13.89 -2.72 -21.06
C GLY A 459 13.00 -2.51 -22.29
N ASP A 460 13.56 -1.86 -23.31
CA ASP A 460 12.91 -1.70 -24.61
C ASP A 460 12.70 -3.06 -25.30
#